data_AF-A0A932UZV9-F1
#
_entry.id   AF-A0A932UZV9-F1
#
_cell.length_a   1.000
_cell.length_b   1.000
_cell.length_c   1.000
_cell.angle_alpha   90.00
_cell.angle_beta   90.00
_cell.angle_gamma   90.00
#
_symmetry.space_group_name_H-M   'P 1'
#
loop_
_entity.id
_entity.type
_entity.pdbx_description
1 polymer ?
#
loop_
_entity_poly.entity_id
_entity_poly.type
_entity_poly.pdbx_seq_one_letter_code
_entity_poly.pdbx_strand_id
1 'polypeptide(L)'
;LLPHANPGVMGPRDLARLREVSPSMGMMLENLTPRLRLPGMAHEHAPDKAPGARMATLRFAGELRIAFTTGLLLGIGETPRERVETLWEIRRAQERYGHIQEVIVQNFRAKPGIPMHDWPDATLTDLLRTIAVARLVLGGEMNLQAPPNLMPEAYPMLVLAGINDWGGVSPVTPDHINPEAPWPEIELLARRSAEVGYTLRERLTVYPEFITHKPGFVPESLRDHVARLADAQGYARPHEKAP
;
A
#
# COMPACT_ATOMS: atom_id res chain seq x y z
N LEU A 1 -16.29 -3.01 12.51
CA LEU A 1 -15.37 -3.07 11.35
C LEU A 1 -14.68 -1.72 11.25
N LEU A 2 -13.37 -1.70 11.01
CA LEU A 2 -12.57 -0.49 10.82
C LEU A 2 -12.18 -0.38 9.33
N PRO A 3 -12.89 0.39 8.49
CA PRO A 3 -12.64 0.39 7.06
C PRO A 3 -11.35 1.11 6.69
N HIS A 4 -10.61 0.55 5.73
CA HIS A 4 -9.59 1.27 4.97
C HIS A 4 -10.22 1.70 3.63
N ALA A 5 -10.30 3.02 3.38
CA ALA A 5 -10.95 3.53 2.17
C ALA A 5 -9.92 3.81 1.06
N ASN A 6 -10.18 3.34 -0.17
CA ASN A 6 -9.40 3.69 -1.36
C ASN A 6 -10.22 4.58 -2.32
N PRO A 7 -10.47 5.86 -1.99
CA PRO A 7 -11.41 6.71 -2.74
C PRO A 7 -10.89 7.24 -4.08
N GLY A 8 -9.62 6.99 -4.42
CA GLY A 8 -8.97 7.60 -5.58
C GLY A 8 -8.68 9.09 -5.36
N VAL A 9 -8.65 9.87 -6.45
CA VAL A 9 -8.42 11.32 -6.37
C VAL A 9 -9.61 11.98 -5.69
N MET A 10 -9.32 12.67 -4.58
CA MET A 10 -10.32 13.31 -3.75
C MET A 10 -9.84 14.67 -3.23
N GLY A 11 -10.79 15.60 -3.11
CA GLY A 11 -10.55 16.92 -2.53
C GLY A 11 -10.58 16.91 -0.99
N PRO A 12 -10.12 18.00 -0.34
CA PRO A 12 -9.96 18.03 1.11
C PRO A 12 -11.29 17.92 1.87
N ARG A 13 -12.40 18.43 1.30
CA ARG A 13 -13.72 18.35 1.94
C ARG A 13 -14.20 16.91 2.08
N ASP A 14 -14.08 16.12 1.02
CA ASP A 14 -14.55 14.73 1.02
C ASP A 14 -13.60 13.82 1.83
N LEU A 15 -12.28 14.06 1.75
CA LEU A 15 -11.31 13.40 2.62
C LEU A 15 -11.60 13.65 4.10
N ALA A 16 -11.92 14.89 4.48
CA ALA A 16 -12.27 15.22 5.86
C ALA A 16 -13.53 14.47 6.33
N ARG A 17 -14.55 14.31 5.45
CA ARG A 17 -15.75 13.54 5.79
C ARG A 17 -15.48 12.05 5.94
N LEU A 18 -14.67 11.46 5.04
CA LEU A 18 -14.28 10.06 5.15
C LEU A 18 -13.43 9.78 6.39
N ARG A 19 -12.63 10.77 6.83
CA ARG A 19 -11.73 10.62 7.98
C ARG A 19 -12.52 10.33 9.24
N GLU A 20 -13.72 10.87 9.38
CA GLU A 20 -14.56 10.64 10.56
C GLU A 20 -15.08 9.19 10.70
N VAL A 21 -14.99 8.39 9.64
CA VAL A 21 -15.51 7.01 9.59
C VAL A 21 -14.49 5.96 9.17
N SER A 22 -13.28 6.36 8.75
CA SER A 22 -12.21 5.45 8.29
C SER A 22 -10.90 5.76 9.02
N PRO A 23 -10.30 4.82 9.78
CA PRO A 23 -9.03 5.06 10.47
C PRO A 23 -7.85 5.33 9.53
N SER A 24 -7.94 4.82 8.30
CA SER A 24 -6.94 5.02 7.28
C SER A 24 -7.58 5.06 5.89
N MET A 25 -6.83 5.65 4.96
CA MET A 25 -7.22 5.73 3.55
C MET A 25 -6.03 5.44 2.66
N GLY A 26 -6.26 5.25 1.37
CA GLY A 26 -5.19 5.04 0.42
C GLY A 26 -5.50 5.51 -0.98
N MET A 27 -4.42 5.77 -1.71
CA MET A 27 -4.42 5.94 -3.15
C MET A 27 -3.00 5.70 -3.65
N MET A 28 -2.84 4.78 -4.60
CA MET A 28 -1.58 4.58 -5.28
C MET A 28 -1.17 5.86 -6.03
N LEU A 29 0.11 6.20 -6.11
CA LEU A 29 0.58 7.17 -7.11
C LEU A 29 0.76 6.49 -8.46
N GLU A 30 1.11 5.21 -8.45
CA GLU A 30 1.46 4.36 -9.60
C GLU A 30 2.76 4.82 -10.27
N ASN A 31 2.77 6.03 -10.81
CA ASN A 31 3.97 6.75 -11.24
C ASN A 31 3.66 8.24 -11.39
N LEU A 32 4.63 9.12 -11.15
CA LEU A 32 4.46 10.57 -11.30
C LEU A 32 4.95 11.14 -12.63
N THR A 33 5.48 10.33 -13.53
CA THR A 33 5.90 10.81 -14.86
C THR A 33 4.68 11.19 -15.72
N PRO A 34 4.66 12.38 -16.34
CA PRO A 34 3.61 12.73 -17.29
C PRO A 34 3.68 11.89 -18.57
N ARG A 35 4.83 11.25 -18.84
CA ARG A 35 5.06 10.42 -20.04
C ARG A 35 4.08 9.25 -20.16
N LEU A 36 3.64 8.67 -19.04
CA LEU A 36 2.68 7.56 -19.06
C LEU A 36 1.29 7.98 -19.55
N ARG A 37 1.02 9.27 -19.74
CA ARG A 37 -0.24 9.79 -20.30
C ARG A 37 -0.16 10.07 -21.80
N LEU A 38 1.00 9.85 -22.43
CA LEU A 38 1.14 9.99 -23.88
C LEU A 38 0.36 8.90 -24.63
N PRO A 39 0.05 9.09 -25.92
CA PRO A 39 -0.63 8.08 -26.72
C PRO A 39 0.06 6.71 -26.65
N GLY A 40 -0.72 5.65 -26.45
CA GLY A 40 -0.27 4.26 -26.32
C GLY A 40 0.31 3.88 -24.94
N MET A 41 0.31 4.79 -23.97
CA MET A 41 0.88 4.53 -22.63
C MET A 41 -0.22 4.22 -21.60
N ALA A 42 0.17 3.62 -20.48
CA ALA A 42 -0.73 3.05 -19.48
C ALA A 42 -1.80 4.01 -18.93
N HIS A 43 -1.53 5.32 -18.89
CA HIS A 43 -2.41 6.34 -18.32
C HIS A 43 -3.05 7.27 -19.37
N GLU A 44 -2.99 6.93 -20.67
CA GLU A 44 -3.53 7.77 -21.76
C GLU A 44 -4.99 8.20 -21.50
N HIS A 45 -5.86 7.24 -21.16
CA HIS A 45 -7.30 7.48 -20.98
C HIS A 45 -7.72 7.58 -19.51
N ALA A 46 -6.76 7.86 -18.62
CA ALA A 46 -6.99 7.81 -17.18
C ALA A 46 -6.78 9.21 -16.55
N PRO A 47 -7.81 10.08 -16.57
CA PRO A 47 -7.68 11.46 -16.09
C PRO A 47 -7.29 11.56 -14.62
N ASP A 48 -7.76 10.63 -13.78
CA ASP A 48 -7.45 10.50 -12.36
C ASP A 48 -5.99 10.08 -12.08
N LYS A 49 -5.26 9.63 -13.10
CA LYS A 49 -3.81 9.32 -13.04
C LYS A 49 -2.92 10.53 -13.28
N ALA A 50 -3.50 11.74 -13.36
CA ALA A 50 -2.70 12.95 -13.53
C ALA A 50 -1.79 13.14 -12.30
N PRO A 51 -0.45 13.26 -12.47
CA PRO A 51 0.48 13.37 -11.35
C PRO A 51 0.11 14.51 -10.38
N GLY A 52 -0.28 15.66 -10.93
CA GLY A 52 -0.70 16.81 -10.12
C GLY A 52 -1.95 16.55 -9.28
N ALA A 53 -2.93 15.81 -9.81
CA ALA A 53 -4.15 15.47 -9.08
C ALA A 53 -3.85 14.48 -7.94
N ARG A 54 -3.02 13.46 -8.21
CA ARG A 54 -2.63 12.46 -7.20
C ARG A 54 -1.78 13.08 -6.09
N MET A 55 -0.81 13.93 -6.45
CA MET A 55 -0.02 14.67 -5.48
C MET A 55 -0.85 15.67 -4.65
N ALA A 56 -1.89 16.27 -5.25
CA ALA A 56 -2.80 17.13 -4.50
C ALA A 56 -3.58 16.34 -3.43
N THR A 57 -4.13 15.16 -3.77
CA THR A 57 -4.81 14.30 -2.81
C THR A 57 -3.87 13.81 -1.70
N LEU A 58 -2.66 13.38 -2.03
CA LEU A 58 -1.65 12.99 -1.03
C LEU A 58 -1.33 14.16 -0.08
N ARG A 59 -1.15 15.37 -0.62
CA ARG A 59 -0.96 16.58 0.18
C ARG A 59 -2.13 16.84 1.12
N PHE A 60 -3.36 16.79 0.62
CA PHE A 60 -4.57 17.02 1.43
C PHE A 60 -4.69 15.98 2.56
N ALA A 61 -4.36 14.71 2.30
CA ALA A 61 -4.35 13.68 3.32
C ALA A 61 -3.34 13.99 4.44
N GLY A 62 -2.15 14.47 4.07
CA GLY A 62 -1.14 14.94 5.02
C GLY A 62 -1.60 16.14 5.87
N GLU A 63 -2.20 17.15 5.23
CA GLU A 63 -2.75 18.33 5.91
C GLU A 63 -3.87 17.98 6.90
N LEU A 64 -4.68 16.97 6.57
CA LEU A 64 -5.79 16.49 7.42
C LEU A 64 -5.36 15.44 8.46
N ARG A 65 -4.07 15.09 8.53
CA ARG A 65 -3.55 14.02 9.40
C ARG A 65 -4.32 12.72 9.22
N ILE A 66 -4.43 12.25 7.99
CA ILE A 66 -5.02 10.94 7.65
C ILE A 66 -3.87 9.94 7.54
N ALA A 67 -3.95 8.81 8.25
CA ALA A 67 -3.03 7.70 8.05
C ALA A 67 -3.24 7.15 6.64
N PHE A 68 -2.23 7.28 5.78
CA PHE A 68 -2.40 7.13 4.33
C PHE A 68 -1.51 6.03 3.74
N THR A 69 -2.11 5.16 2.94
CA THR A 69 -1.40 4.17 2.12
C THR A 69 -1.20 4.74 0.71
N THR A 70 0.01 4.62 0.19
CA THR A 70 0.27 4.96 -1.21
C THR A 70 1.22 3.96 -1.84
N GLY A 71 1.75 4.22 -3.03
CA GLY A 71 2.63 3.26 -3.70
C GLY A 71 2.84 3.53 -5.16
N LEU A 72 3.60 2.63 -5.78
CA LEU A 72 3.92 2.63 -7.20
C LEU A 72 3.54 1.30 -7.85
N LEU A 73 3.29 1.36 -9.16
CA LEU A 73 2.97 0.21 -9.99
C LEU A 73 4.13 -0.02 -10.96
N LEU A 74 4.59 -1.27 -11.04
CA LEU A 74 5.74 -1.67 -11.84
C LEU A 74 5.29 -2.39 -13.09
N GLY A 75 5.99 -2.18 -14.20
CA GLY A 75 5.74 -2.88 -15.45
C GLY A 75 4.60 -2.26 -16.25
N ILE A 76 4.41 -0.94 -16.14
CA ILE A 76 3.44 -0.16 -16.92
C ILE A 76 4.10 0.75 -17.97
N GLY A 77 5.37 0.48 -18.27
CA GLY A 77 6.18 1.25 -19.21
C GLY A 77 7.00 2.37 -18.58
N GLU A 78 7.05 2.44 -17.24
CA GLU A 78 7.93 3.31 -16.48
C GLU A 78 9.39 2.86 -16.51
N THR A 79 10.31 3.80 -16.36
CA THR A 79 11.75 3.55 -16.26
C THR A 79 12.20 3.45 -14.80
N PRO A 80 13.36 2.82 -14.52
CA PRO A 80 13.93 2.80 -13.17
C PRO A 80 14.10 4.19 -12.55
N ARG A 81 14.44 5.20 -13.38
CA ARG A 81 14.55 6.59 -12.95
C ARG A 81 13.21 7.14 -12.45
N GLU A 82 12.14 6.95 -13.22
CA GLU A 82 10.80 7.44 -12.86
C GLU A 82 10.23 6.74 -11.61
N ARG A 83 10.61 5.48 -11.37
CA ARG A 83 10.31 4.79 -10.09
C ARG A 83 10.97 5.50 -8.92
N VAL A 84 12.26 5.81 -9.03
CA VAL A 84 13.02 6.51 -7.98
C VAL A 84 12.49 7.92 -7.75
N GLU A 85 12.19 8.66 -8.83
CA GLU A 85 11.60 10.00 -8.73
C GLU A 85 10.24 9.96 -8.01
N THR A 86 9.41 8.95 -8.28
CA THR A 86 8.14 8.74 -7.56
C THR A 86 8.37 8.44 -6.08
N LEU A 87 9.31 7.54 -5.75
CA LEU A 87 9.68 7.22 -4.35
C LEU A 87 10.23 8.44 -3.61
N TRP A 88 10.95 9.33 -4.30
CA TRP A 88 11.48 10.54 -3.72
C TRP A 88 10.39 11.55 -3.34
N GLU A 89 9.34 11.66 -4.16
CA GLU A 89 8.18 12.51 -3.83
C GLU A 89 7.35 11.92 -2.66
N ILE A 90 7.23 10.59 -2.58
CA ILE A 90 6.64 9.91 -1.43
C ILE A 90 7.45 10.22 -0.16
N ARG A 91 8.78 10.12 -0.23
CA ARG A 91 9.68 10.48 0.87
C ARG A 91 9.46 11.92 1.32
N ARG A 92 9.44 12.88 0.39
CA ARG A 92 9.19 14.31 0.69
C ARG A 92 7.87 14.54 1.39
N ALA A 93 6.80 13.87 0.93
CA ALA A 93 5.50 13.94 1.57
C ALA A 93 5.53 13.34 2.99
N GLN A 94 6.26 12.26 3.19
CA GLN A 94 6.44 11.66 4.51
C GLN A 94 7.25 12.55 5.45
N GLU A 95 8.36 13.11 4.99
CA GLU A 95 9.19 14.04 5.78
C GLU A 95 8.39 15.29 6.19
N ARG A 96 7.49 15.76 5.32
CA ARG A 96 6.67 16.95 5.59
C ARG A 96 5.50 16.71 6.53
N TYR A 97 4.80 15.58 6.39
CA TYR A 97 3.51 15.36 7.04
C TYR A 97 3.47 14.15 7.99
N GLY A 98 4.41 13.21 7.88
CA GLY A 98 4.48 11.99 8.70
C GLY A 98 3.30 11.02 8.56
N HIS A 99 2.45 11.26 7.56
CA HIS A 99 1.12 10.66 7.40
C HIS A 99 1.09 9.35 6.63
N ILE A 100 2.14 9.03 5.88
CA ILE A 100 2.22 7.80 5.08
C ILE A 100 2.53 6.67 6.04
N GLN A 101 1.61 5.72 6.14
CA GLN A 101 1.77 4.51 6.96
C GLN A 101 2.34 3.35 6.15
N GLU A 102 2.14 3.34 4.83
CA GLU A 102 2.49 2.22 3.96
C GLU A 102 2.81 2.69 2.55
N VAL A 103 3.83 2.07 1.94
CA VAL A 103 4.15 2.22 0.53
C VAL A 103 4.09 0.84 -0.14
N ILE A 104 3.15 0.69 -1.07
CA ILE A 104 2.95 -0.53 -1.85
C ILE A 104 3.86 -0.51 -3.08
N VAL A 105 4.65 -1.55 -3.25
CA VAL A 105 5.42 -1.84 -4.45
C VAL A 105 4.75 -3.01 -5.17
N GLN A 106 3.86 -2.69 -6.11
CA GLN A 106 3.03 -3.68 -6.80
C GLN A 106 3.46 -3.83 -8.25
N ASN A 107 3.54 -5.07 -8.76
CA ASN A 107 3.67 -5.31 -10.19
C ASN A 107 2.30 -5.34 -10.88
N PHE A 108 2.26 -4.79 -12.09
CA PHE A 108 1.19 -5.01 -13.04
C PHE A 108 1.16 -6.47 -13.48
N ARG A 109 -0.04 -6.97 -13.79
CA ARG A 109 -0.29 -8.27 -14.42
C ARG A 109 -1.12 -8.04 -15.66
N ALA A 110 -0.60 -8.45 -16.81
CA ALA A 110 -1.37 -8.41 -18.03
C ALA A 110 -2.53 -9.42 -17.97
N LYS A 111 -3.69 -9.03 -18.50
CA LYS A 111 -4.88 -9.88 -18.53
C LYS A 111 -5.74 -9.64 -19.76
N PRO A 112 -6.56 -10.61 -20.17
CA PRO A 112 -7.48 -10.44 -21.29
C PRO A 112 -8.44 -9.26 -21.07
N GLY A 113 -8.79 -8.57 -22.15
CA GLY A 113 -9.84 -7.55 -22.15
C GLY A 113 -9.40 -6.15 -21.71
N ILE A 114 -8.12 -5.91 -21.45
CA ILE A 114 -7.57 -4.56 -21.23
C ILE A 114 -6.63 -4.15 -22.38
N PRO A 115 -6.43 -2.84 -22.64
CA PRO A 115 -5.54 -2.37 -23.70
C PRO A 115 -4.11 -2.93 -23.59
N MET A 116 -3.62 -3.13 -22.36
CA MET A 116 -2.28 -3.66 -22.07
C MET A 116 -2.23 -5.20 -21.95
N HIS A 117 -3.15 -5.94 -22.57
CA HIS A 117 -3.21 -7.40 -22.45
C HIS A 117 -1.97 -8.15 -22.98
N ASP A 118 -1.29 -7.59 -23.99
CA ASP A 118 -0.05 -8.15 -24.55
C ASP A 118 1.23 -7.52 -23.94
N TRP A 119 1.07 -6.68 -22.92
CA TRP A 119 2.21 -6.01 -22.28
C TRP A 119 2.98 -7.00 -21.39
N PRO A 120 4.32 -7.02 -21.40
CA PRO A 120 5.08 -7.94 -20.59
C PRO A 120 4.95 -7.65 -19.09
N ASP A 121 4.80 -8.70 -18.29
CA ASP A 121 4.82 -8.61 -16.84
C ASP A 121 6.21 -8.16 -16.34
N ALA A 122 6.23 -7.47 -15.18
CA ALA A 122 7.48 -7.16 -14.52
C ALA A 122 8.20 -8.44 -14.05
N THR A 123 9.52 -8.50 -14.22
CA THR A 123 10.30 -9.65 -13.75
C THR A 123 10.41 -9.66 -12.22
N LEU A 124 10.59 -10.84 -11.64
CA LEU A 124 10.87 -10.96 -10.20
C LEU A 124 12.08 -10.13 -9.78
N THR A 125 13.16 -10.15 -10.56
CA THR A 125 14.37 -9.35 -10.29
C THR A 125 14.06 -7.84 -10.27
N ASP A 126 13.21 -7.35 -11.17
CA ASP A 126 12.81 -5.94 -11.18
C ASP A 126 11.98 -5.56 -9.96
N LEU A 127 11.08 -6.45 -9.53
CA LEU A 127 10.30 -6.25 -8.31
C LEU A 127 11.22 -6.21 -7.08
N LEU A 128 12.07 -7.23 -6.89
CA LEU A 128 13.01 -7.30 -5.76
C LEU A 128 13.94 -6.08 -5.72
N ARG A 129 14.47 -5.67 -6.88
CA ARG A 129 15.30 -4.46 -6.98
C ARG A 129 14.54 -3.22 -6.54
N THR A 130 13.30 -3.07 -6.98
CA THR A 130 12.49 -1.89 -6.66
C THR A 130 12.10 -1.85 -5.18
N ILE A 131 11.79 -3.00 -4.57
CA ILE A 131 11.54 -3.11 -3.11
C ILE A 131 12.80 -2.69 -2.34
N ALA A 132 13.96 -3.23 -2.69
CA ALA A 132 15.22 -2.89 -2.02
C ALA A 132 15.56 -1.39 -2.15
N VAL A 133 15.36 -0.81 -3.34
CA VAL A 133 15.53 0.63 -3.56
C VAL A 133 14.53 1.43 -2.73
N ALA A 134 13.25 1.02 -2.68
CA ALA A 134 12.23 1.68 -1.86
C ALA A 134 12.62 1.69 -0.38
N ARG A 135 13.10 0.55 0.17
CA ARG A 135 13.56 0.43 1.56
C ARG A 135 14.66 1.43 1.88
N LEU A 136 15.63 1.60 0.97
CA LEU A 136 16.74 2.55 1.14
C LEU A 136 16.28 4.01 1.00
N VAL A 137 15.52 4.33 -0.04
CA VAL A 137 15.08 5.70 -0.33
C VAL A 137 14.15 6.23 0.76
N LEU A 138 13.25 5.38 1.28
CA LEU A 138 12.23 5.75 2.27
C LEU A 138 12.73 5.68 3.73
N GLY A 139 14.05 5.54 3.93
CA GLY A 139 14.67 5.73 5.23
C GLY A 139 14.69 4.49 6.13
N GLY A 140 14.59 3.28 5.58
CA GLY A 140 14.80 2.04 6.32
C GLY A 140 13.61 1.57 7.18
N GLU A 141 12.77 2.47 7.68
CA GLU A 141 11.68 2.16 8.63
C GLU A 141 10.27 2.14 8.02
N MET A 142 10.07 2.69 6.81
CA MET A 142 8.74 2.75 6.18
C MET A 142 8.09 1.37 6.03
N ASN A 143 6.79 1.21 6.29
CA ASN A 143 6.14 -0.05 5.98
C ASN A 143 6.05 -0.24 4.47
N LEU A 144 6.64 -1.33 3.97
CA LEU A 144 6.64 -1.69 2.58
C LEU A 144 5.82 -2.95 2.37
N GLN A 145 4.94 -2.88 1.39
CA GLN A 145 4.05 -3.96 1.02
C GLN A 145 4.33 -4.41 -0.42
N ALA A 146 4.31 -5.72 -0.66
CA ALA A 146 4.15 -6.28 -2.01
C ALA A 146 3.03 -7.33 -1.97
N PRO A 147 2.04 -7.29 -2.88
CA PRO A 147 0.93 -8.24 -2.84
C PRO A 147 1.40 -9.69 -3.01
N PRO A 148 1.10 -10.60 -2.07
CA PRO A 148 1.68 -11.95 -2.07
C PRO A 148 1.05 -12.86 -3.13
N ASN A 149 -0.17 -12.55 -3.59
CA ASN A 149 -0.84 -13.31 -4.63
C ASN A 149 -0.24 -13.10 -6.04
N LEU A 150 0.52 -12.02 -6.26
CA LEU A 150 1.05 -11.68 -7.60
C LEU A 150 2.44 -12.25 -7.89
N MET A 151 3.12 -12.79 -6.88
CA MET A 151 4.42 -13.46 -6.99
C MET A 151 4.45 -14.68 -6.05
N PRO A 152 3.64 -15.71 -6.34
CA PRO A 152 3.72 -16.97 -5.58
C PRO A 152 5.16 -17.50 -5.65
N GLU A 153 5.57 -18.22 -4.60
CA GLU A 153 6.91 -18.83 -4.46
C GLU A 153 8.07 -17.87 -4.13
N ALA A 154 7.89 -16.56 -4.29
CA ALA A 154 8.94 -15.58 -4.01
C ALA A 154 8.94 -15.04 -2.56
N TYR A 155 8.10 -15.57 -1.66
CA TYR A 155 7.86 -14.97 -0.34
C TYR A 155 9.13 -14.68 0.48
N PRO A 156 10.06 -15.65 0.69
CA PRO A 156 11.28 -15.37 1.43
C PRO A 156 12.11 -14.24 0.80
N MET A 157 12.17 -14.19 -0.54
CA MET A 157 12.92 -13.18 -1.28
C MET A 157 12.28 -11.79 -1.15
N LEU A 158 10.95 -11.68 -1.15
CA LEU A 158 10.27 -10.40 -0.97
C LEU A 158 10.58 -9.80 0.42
N VAL A 159 10.53 -10.63 1.47
CA VAL A 159 10.88 -10.22 2.83
C VAL A 159 12.34 -9.78 2.90
N LEU A 160 13.26 -10.58 2.36
CA LEU A 160 14.70 -10.25 2.33
C LEU A 160 15.01 -9.01 1.48
N ALA A 161 14.22 -8.73 0.43
CA ALA A 161 14.34 -7.51 -0.35
C ALA A 161 13.89 -6.28 0.44
N GLY A 162 13.07 -6.45 1.47
CA GLY A 162 12.77 -5.43 2.45
C GLY A 162 11.30 -5.12 2.64
N ILE A 163 10.35 -5.95 2.20
CA ILE A 163 8.96 -5.79 2.68
C ILE A 163 8.87 -6.19 4.15
N ASN A 164 7.95 -5.56 4.87
CA ASN A 164 7.58 -5.96 6.22
C ASN A 164 6.06 -6.12 6.38
N ASP A 165 5.33 -6.07 5.27
CA ASP A 165 3.89 -6.25 5.22
C ASP A 165 3.46 -7.04 3.99
N TRP A 166 2.54 -7.99 4.18
CA TRP A 166 1.89 -8.73 3.10
C TRP A 166 0.61 -8.05 2.59
N GLY A 167 0.13 -7.04 3.29
CA GLY A 167 -1.06 -6.29 2.94
C GLY A 167 -2.36 -6.95 3.37
N GLY A 168 -3.46 -6.46 2.82
CA GLY A 168 -4.79 -7.03 3.04
C GLY A 168 -4.93 -8.38 2.34
N VAL A 169 -4.77 -9.47 3.11
CA VAL A 169 -5.05 -10.84 2.65
C VAL A 169 -6.39 -11.31 3.23
N SER A 170 -7.17 -12.05 2.43
CA SER A 170 -8.50 -12.50 2.83
C SER A 170 -8.68 -13.99 2.59
N PRO A 171 -9.04 -14.79 3.61
CA PRO A 171 -9.35 -16.21 3.44
C PRO A 171 -10.79 -16.44 2.92
N VAL A 172 -11.62 -15.40 2.84
CA VAL A 172 -13.07 -15.53 2.57
C VAL A 172 -13.57 -14.71 1.37
N THR A 173 -12.79 -13.74 0.90
CA THR A 173 -13.14 -12.93 -0.27
C THR A 173 -12.07 -13.04 -1.35
N PRO A 174 -12.42 -12.96 -2.65
CA PRO A 174 -11.43 -12.87 -3.71
C PRO A 174 -10.68 -11.52 -3.67
N ASP A 175 -9.57 -11.43 -4.39
CA ASP A 175 -8.98 -10.14 -4.78
C ASP A 175 -9.89 -9.53 -5.86
N HIS A 176 -10.48 -8.36 -5.59
CA HIS A 176 -11.34 -7.68 -6.55
C HIS A 176 -10.57 -6.97 -7.68
N ILE A 177 -9.26 -6.75 -7.51
CA ILE A 177 -8.39 -6.12 -8.51
C ILE A 177 -7.81 -7.20 -9.45
N ASN A 178 -7.34 -8.31 -8.88
CA ASN A 178 -6.76 -9.44 -9.60
C ASN A 178 -7.50 -10.74 -9.23
N PRO A 179 -8.78 -10.91 -9.63
CA PRO A 179 -9.57 -12.09 -9.28
C PRO A 179 -8.97 -13.41 -9.77
N GLU A 180 -8.11 -13.36 -10.78
CA GLU A 180 -7.31 -14.48 -11.29
C GLU A 180 -6.16 -14.93 -10.37
N ALA A 181 -5.81 -14.12 -9.36
CA ALA A 181 -4.71 -14.35 -8.42
C ALA A 181 -5.28 -14.45 -6.99
N PRO A 182 -5.65 -15.66 -6.52
CA PRO A 182 -6.26 -15.83 -5.19
C PRO A 182 -5.28 -15.48 -4.07
N TRP A 183 -5.83 -15.02 -2.94
CA TRP A 183 -5.02 -14.80 -1.73
C TRP A 183 -4.39 -16.11 -1.25
N PRO A 184 -3.12 -16.09 -0.82
CA PRO A 184 -2.54 -17.24 -0.14
C PRO A 184 -3.14 -17.44 1.24
N GLU A 185 -3.09 -18.68 1.74
CA GLU A 185 -3.46 -19.01 3.12
C GLU A 185 -2.58 -18.25 4.13
N ILE A 186 -3.17 -17.82 5.25
CA ILE A 186 -2.45 -17.09 6.30
C ILE A 186 -1.35 -17.97 6.90
N GLU A 187 -1.62 -19.27 7.08
CA GLU A 187 -0.66 -20.25 7.57
C GLU A 187 0.54 -20.40 6.62
N LEU A 188 0.32 -20.30 5.31
CA LEU A 188 1.40 -20.32 4.33
C LEU A 188 2.31 -19.09 4.50
N LEU A 189 1.73 -17.90 4.61
CA LEU A 189 2.49 -16.67 4.85
C LEU A 189 3.27 -16.75 6.17
N ALA A 190 2.65 -17.26 7.24
CA ALA A 190 3.30 -17.44 8.53
C ALA A 190 4.52 -18.37 8.45
N ARG A 191 4.36 -19.53 7.81
CA ARG A 191 5.48 -20.48 7.60
C ARG A 191 6.61 -19.84 6.78
N ARG A 192 6.26 -19.15 5.69
CA ARG A 192 7.23 -18.55 4.77
C ARG A 192 7.97 -17.36 5.37
N SER A 193 7.33 -16.56 6.20
CA SER A 193 8.00 -15.53 7.00
C SER A 193 8.94 -16.15 8.04
N ALA A 194 8.56 -17.25 8.68
CA ALA A 194 9.39 -17.94 9.67
C ALA A 194 10.68 -18.55 9.06
N GLU A 195 10.64 -19.00 7.81
CA GLU A 195 11.82 -19.50 7.07
C GLU A 195 12.96 -18.47 6.99
N VAL A 196 12.64 -17.18 7.06
CA VAL A 196 13.61 -16.06 7.06
C VAL A 196 13.70 -15.34 8.39
N GLY A 197 13.21 -15.95 9.49
CA GLY A 197 13.38 -15.45 10.85
C GLY A 197 12.36 -14.39 11.30
N TYR A 198 11.25 -14.23 10.56
CA TYR A 198 10.19 -13.28 10.90
C TYR A 198 8.93 -13.96 11.43
N THR A 199 8.19 -13.27 12.30
CA THR A 199 6.90 -13.73 12.83
C THR A 199 5.78 -12.93 12.19
N LEU A 200 4.78 -13.62 11.63
CA LEU A 200 3.58 -12.97 11.12
C LEU A 200 2.74 -12.41 12.28
N ARG A 201 2.35 -11.13 12.17
CA ARG A 201 1.53 -10.43 13.17
C ARG A 201 0.38 -9.73 12.45
N GLU A 202 -0.82 -9.90 12.97
CA GLU A 202 -1.99 -9.20 12.47
C GLU A 202 -1.98 -7.74 12.97
N ARG A 203 -2.30 -6.80 12.07
CA ARG A 203 -2.48 -5.38 12.38
C ARG A 203 -3.89 -4.93 12.04
N LEU A 204 -4.30 -3.81 12.62
CA LEU A 204 -5.50 -3.11 12.18
C LEU A 204 -5.24 -2.41 10.83
N THR A 205 -6.28 -1.79 10.27
CA THR A 205 -6.18 -0.97 9.06
C THR A 205 -5.33 0.30 9.24
N VAL A 206 -5.13 0.72 10.48
CA VAL A 206 -4.17 1.75 10.89
C VAL A 206 -2.98 1.08 11.58
N TYR A 207 -1.77 1.49 11.24
CA TYR A 207 -0.54 0.84 11.72
C TYR A 207 -0.24 1.12 13.20
N PRO A 208 0.49 0.22 13.89
CA PRO A 208 0.77 0.32 15.32
C PRO A 208 1.35 1.67 15.76
N GLU A 209 2.30 2.23 15.01
CA GLU A 209 2.94 3.52 15.33
C GLU A 209 1.98 4.72 15.21
N PHE A 210 0.91 4.60 14.41
CA PHE A 210 -0.15 5.61 14.31
C PHE A 210 -1.16 5.53 15.46
N ILE A 211 -1.18 4.40 16.18
CA ILE A 211 -1.98 4.21 17.39
C ILE A 211 -1.18 4.64 18.63
N THR A 212 0.09 4.24 18.71
CA THR A 212 0.89 4.33 19.94
C THR A 212 1.81 5.55 20.00
N HIS A 213 2.40 5.98 18.88
CA HIS A 213 3.47 6.98 18.87
C HIS A 213 3.13 8.27 18.13
N LYS A 214 2.11 8.27 17.24
CA LYS A 214 1.70 9.43 16.44
C LYS A 214 0.28 9.89 16.77
N PRO A 215 0.07 10.70 17.82
CA PRO A 215 -1.26 11.17 18.18
C PRO A 215 -1.85 12.06 17.08
N GLY A 216 -3.18 12.00 16.91
CA GLY A 216 -3.94 12.87 16.01
C GLY A 216 -4.25 12.29 14.63
N PHE A 217 -3.70 11.11 14.29
CA PHE A 217 -4.05 10.40 13.05
C PHE A 217 -5.35 9.60 13.17
N VAL A 218 -5.59 8.98 14.34
CA VAL A 218 -6.88 8.34 14.63
C VAL A 218 -7.91 9.42 15.00
N PRO A 219 -9.03 9.54 14.26
CA PRO A 219 -10.09 10.51 14.56
C PRO A 219 -10.77 10.20 15.90
N GLU A 220 -11.25 11.23 16.59
CA GLU A 220 -11.88 11.09 17.92
C GLU A 220 -13.01 10.05 17.91
N SER A 221 -13.85 10.09 16.88
CA SER A 221 -14.97 9.18 16.67
C SER A 221 -14.60 7.70 16.67
N LEU A 222 -13.33 7.36 16.37
CA LEU A 222 -12.87 5.98 16.23
C LEU A 222 -11.89 5.55 17.33
N ARG A 223 -11.42 6.46 18.19
CA ARG A 223 -10.37 6.13 19.19
C ARG A 223 -10.75 4.98 20.11
N ASP A 224 -11.94 5.02 20.68
CA ASP A 224 -12.42 3.96 21.57
C ASP A 224 -12.55 2.62 20.85
N HIS A 225 -12.97 2.65 19.58
CA HIS A 225 -13.11 1.43 18.78
C HIS A 225 -11.74 0.84 18.43
N VAL A 226 -10.78 1.67 18.04
CA VAL A 226 -9.39 1.27 17.80
C VAL A 226 -8.75 0.73 19.08
N ALA A 227 -8.89 1.42 20.21
CA ALA A 227 -8.31 1.01 21.50
C ALA A 227 -8.84 -0.34 22.01
N ARG A 228 -10.11 -0.68 21.73
CA ARG A 228 -10.67 -2.00 22.06
C ARG A 228 -10.08 -3.12 21.21
N LEU A 229 -9.72 -2.85 19.97
CA LEU A 229 -9.23 -3.85 19.01
C LEU A 229 -7.71 -3.96 19.00
N ALA A 230 -6.99 -2.93 19.45
CA ALA A 230 -5.54 -2.90 19.52
C ALA A 230 -5.01 -3.38 20.88
N ASP A 231 -3.88 -4.09 20.86
CA ASP A 231 -3.10 -4.39 22.05
C ASP A 231 -2.24 -3.18 22.49
N ALA A 232 -1.42 -3.36 23.52
CA ALA A 232 -0.56 -2.29 24.04
C ALA A 232 0.54 -1.84 23.06
N GLN A 233 0.87 -2.67 22.07
CA GLN A 233 1.86 -2.36 21.03
C GLN A 233 1.20 -1.71 19.80
N GLY A 234 -0.13 -1.74 19.70
CA GLY A 234 -0.90 -1.23 18.56
C GLY A 234 -1.26 -2.29 17.51
N TYR A 235 -0.90 -3.56 17.74
CA TYR A 235 -1.30 -4.67 16.86
C TYR A 235 -2.72 -5.13 17.17
N ALA A 236 -3.32 -5.88 16.24
CA ALA A 236 -4.65 -6.43 16.48
C ALA A 236 -4.60 -7.42 17.66
N ARG A 237 -5.56 -7.30 18.58
CA ARG A 237 -5.74 -8.31 19.62
C ARG A 237 -6.11 -9.64 18.96
N PRO A 238 -5.58 -10.78 19.44
CA PRO A 238 -6.03 -12.07 18.97
C PRO A 238 -7.55 -12.17 19.08
N HIS A 239 -8.19 -12.68 18.04
CA HIS A 239 -9.59 -13.06 18.15
C HIS A 239 -9.72 -14.10 19.27
N GLU A 240 -10.41 -13.75 20.35
CA GLU A 240 -10.94 -14.78 21.24
C GLU A 240 -11.81 -15.68 20.37
N LYS A 241 -11.43 -16.95 20.22
CA LYS A 241 -12.34 -17.93 19.64
C LYS A 241 -13.60 -17.87 20.50
N ALA A 242 -14.71 -17.46 19.91
CA ALA A 242 -16.00 -17.61 20.56
C ALA A 242 -16.11 -19.09 21.00
N PRO A 243 -16.52 -19.34 22.27
CA PRO A 243 -16.58 -20.69 22.82
C PRO A 243 -17.44 -21.64 21.99
#